data_AF-A0A6P4E1F1-F1
#
_entry.id   AF-A0A6P4E1F1-F1
#
_cell.length_a   1.000
_cell.length_b   1.000
_cell.length_c   1.000
_cell.angle_alpha   90.00
_cell.angle_beta   90.00
_cell.angle_gamma   90.00
#
_symmetry.space_group_name_H-M   'P 1'
#
loop_
_entity.id
_entity.type
_entity.pdbx_description
1 polymer ?
#
loop_
_entity_poly.entity_id
_entity_poly.type
_entity_poly.pdbx_seq_one_letter_code
_entity_poly.pdbx_strand_id
1 'polypeptide(L)'
;MEEKQFLPESKNSAEESVAKAPNLPREVKLKIQRYLNREGYSQQNLVEASKYNKQNYTNAAFHYVSTSIKRGQEMVKNCDSVSLNNITQWLELMKNAELSDLCEFEAAAVVNFIIQNEEKPSPDEINGIDLSEAYKFLENALMGQPQKKMGDATKAFLSKEIELLIQEANTDKSDDVARSMGQCLYNHQVVDYMEHPQKCSLDPLFLDEEQT
;
A
#
# COMPACT_ATOMS: atom_id res chain seq x y z
N MET A 1 -26.90 -31.83 37.46
CA MET A 1 -25.66 -31.08 37.72
C MET A 1 -25.54 -30.10 36.58
N GLU A 2 -25.97 -28.87 36.83
CA GLU A 2 -25.94 -27.77 35.87
C GLU A 2 -24.60 -27.05 36.00
N GLU A 3 -23.80 -27.09 34.94
CA GLU A 3 -22.55 -26.32 34.87
C GLU A 3 -22.86 -24.86 34.57
N LYS A 4 -22.42 -24.01 35.51
CA LYS A 4 -22.57 -22.57 35.49
C LYS A 4 -21.80 -21.96 34.32
N GLN A 5 -22.52 -21.30 33.42
CA GLN A 5 -21.94 -20.36 32.47
C GLN A 5 -21.35 -19.17 33.23
N PHE A 6 -20.04 -18.95 33.07
CA PHE A 6 -19.36 -17.73 33.51
C PHE A 6 -19.77 -16.57 32.59
N LEU A 7 -20.63 -15.68 33.11
CA LEU A 7 -20.80 -14.32 32.61
C LEU A 7 -19.69 -13.44 33.19
N PRO A 8 -18.93 -12.68 32.39
CA PRO A 8 -18.12 -11.59 32.92
C PRO A 8 -19.02 -10.40 33.24
N GLU A 9 -18.92 -9.95 34.49
CA GLU A 9 -19.64 -8.81 35.06
C GLU A 9 -19.41 -7.51 34.26
N SER A 10 -20.52 -6.83 33.97
CA SER A 10 -20.52 -5.46 33.43
C SER A 10 -20.01 -4.48 34.47
N LYS A 11 -18.78 -3.98 34.32
CA LYS A 11 -18.32 -2.78 35.04
C LYS A 11 -18.57 -1.54 34.18
N ASN A 12 -19.67 -0.87 34.50
CA ASN A 12 -19.90 0.58 34.45
C ASN A 12 -19.11 1.38 33.41
N SER A 13 -19.75 1.55 32.26
CA SER A 13 -20.04 2.85 31.63
C SER A 13 -19.28 4.07 32.16
N ALA A 14 -18.11 4.33 31.60
CA ALA A 14 -17.75 5.69 31.24
C ALA A 14 -18.18 5.87 29.78
N GLU A 15 -19.42 6.31 29.58
CA GLU A 15 -19.82 6.90 28.29
C GLU A 15 -18.99 8.16 28.11
N GLU A 16 -17.81 8.03 27.48
CA GLU A 16 -17.21 9.15 26.77
C GLU A 16 -18.31 9.65 25.83
N SER A 17 -18.77 10.87 26.05
CA SER A 17 -19.75 11.51 25.21
C SER A 17 -19.18 11.58 23.79
N VAL A 18 -19.54 10.61 22.95
CA VAL A 18 -19.15 10.58 21.54
C VAL A 18 -19.77 11.82 20.92
N ALA A 19 -18.94 12.84 20.68
CA ALA A 19 -19.34 14.04 20.00
C ALA A 19 -20.11 13.64 18.73
N LYS A 20 -21.36 14.11 18.60
CA LYS A 20 -22.24 13.79 17.47
C LYS A 20 -21.45 13.96 16.18
N ALA A 21 -21.25 12.86 15.46
CA ALA A 21 -20.43 12.87 14.26
C ALA A 21 -20.97 13.95 13.29
N PRO A 22 -20.13 14.89 12.84
CA PRO A 22 -20.58 15.96 11.96
C PRO A 22 -21.16 15.35 10.67
N ASN A 23 -22.42 15.69 10.37
CA ASN A 23 -23.15 15.07 9.27
C ASN A 23 -22.56 15.53 7.93
N LEU A 24 -22.00 14.60 7.16
CA LEU A 24 -21.45 14.85 5.84
C LEU A 24 -22.45 14.35 4.77
N PRO A 25 -23.06 15.24 3.96
CA PRO A 25 -24.04 14.85 2.96
C PRO A 25 -23.46 13.87 1.92
N ARG A 26 -24.30 12.98 1.40
CA ARG A 26 -23.90 11.95 0.42
C ARG A 26 -23.26 12.55 -0.83
N GLU A 27 -23.78 13.67 -1.31
CA GLU A 27 -23.23 14.39 -2.47
C GLU A 27 -21.80 14.86 -2.23
N VAL A 28 -21.53 15.38 -1.03
CA VAL A 28 -20.21 15.84 -0.63
C VAL A 28 -19.25 14.64 -0.51
N LYS A 29 -19.70 13.51 0.03
CA LYS A 29 -18.91 12.25 0.06
C LYS A 29 -18.50 11.79 -1.34
N LEU A 30 -19.45 11.74 -2.27
CA LEU A 30 -19.19 11.32 -3.65
C LEU A 30 -18.25 12.29 -4.37
N LYS A 31 -18.42 13.60 -4.15
CA LYS A 31 -17.51 14.62 -4.68
C LYS A 31 -16.10 14.44 -4.13
N ILE A 32 -15.96 14.29 -2.82
CA ILE A 32 -14.66 14.08 -2.15
C ILE A 32 -13.97 12.85 -2.75
N GLN A 33 -14.67 11.73 -2.85
CA GLN A 33 -14.12 10.51 -3.44
C GLN A 33 -13.65 10.74 -4.88
N ARG A 34 -14.49 11.32 -5.75
CA ARG A 34 -14.12 11.58 -7.14
C ARG A 34 -12.92 12.53 -7.27
N TYR A 35 -12.86 13.55 -6.42
CA TYR A 35 -11.78 14.52 -6.43
C TYR A 35 -10.45 13.87 -5.99
N LEU A 36 -10.46 13.13 -4.87
CA LEU A 36 -9.26 12.44 -4.37
C LEU A 36 -8.77 11.37 -5.36
N ASN A 37 -9.67 10.65 -6.03
CA ASN A 37 -9.29 9.68 -7.05
C ASN A 37 -8.59 10.33 -8.26
N ARG A 38 -8.84 11.61 -8.54
CA ARG A 38 -8.30 12.33 -9.69
C ARG A 38 -7.01 13.08 -9.36
N GLU A 39 -6.98 13.75 -8.22
CA GLU A 39 -5.88 14.66 -7.83
C GLU A 39 -4.91 14.01 -6.81
N GLY A 40 -5.24 12.81 -6.31
CA GLY A 40 -4.47 12.11 -5.29
C GLY A 40 -4.93 12.40 -3.85
N TYR A 41 -4.43 11.58 -2.92
CA TYR A 41 -4.81 11.61 -1.51
C TYR A 41 -3.83 12.46 -0.70
N SER A 42 -4.16 13.74 -0.52
CA SER A 42 -3.40 14.67 0.34
C SER A 42 -4.33 15.47 1.25
N GLN A 43 -3.77 16.01 2.34
CA GLN A 43 -4.51 16.90 3.24
C GLN A 43 -5.06 18.14 2.49
N GLN A 44 -4.26 18.70 1.58
CA GLN A 44 -4.65 19.87 0.77
C GLN A 44 -5.82 19.53 -0.16
N ASN A 45 -5.73 18.39 -0.86
CA ASN A 45 -6.79 17.93 -1.76
C ASN A 45 -8.09 17.63 -1.00
N LEU A 46 -8.00 17.08 0.21
CA LEU A 46 -9.18 16.84 1.04
C LEU A 46 -9.85 18.15 1.49
N VAL A 47 -9.07 19.16 1.88
CA VAL A 47 -9.58 20.51 2.21
C VAL A 47 -10.29 21.11 1.01
N GLU A 48 -9.69 21.05 -0.18
CA GLU A 48 -10.29 21.60 -1.39
C GLU A 48 -11.59 20.86 -1.78
N ALA A 49 -11.56 19.53 -1.76
CA ALA A 49 -12.70 18.71 -2.10
C ALA A 49 -13.90 18.90 -1.15
N SER A 50 -13.61 19.24 0.12
CA SER A 50 -14.62 19.50 1.15
C SER A 50 -15.36 20.83 1.02
N LYS A 51 -14.91 21.74 0.14
CA LYS A 51 -15.62 22.99 -0.17
C LYS A 51 -16.73 22.69 -1.19
N TYR A 52 -18.00 22.90 -0.84
CA TYR A 52 -19.13 22.62 -1.72
C TYR A 52 -20.29 23.59 -1.48
N ASN A 53 -20.90 24.12 -2.56
CA ASN A 53 -22.04 25.04 -2.51
C ASN A 53 -21.90 26.18 -1.48
N LYS A 54 -20.73 26.84 -1.47
CA LYS A 54 -20.37 27.94 -0.53
C LYS A 54 -20.29 27.53 0.95
N GLN A 55 -20.41 26.24 1.26
CA GLN A 55 -20.22 25.68 2.59
C GLN A 55 -18.87 24.96 2.69
N ASN A 56 -18.30 24.99 3.90
CA ASN A 56 -17.03 24.34 4.20
C ASN A 56 -17.29 23.11 5.06
N TYR A 57 -17.11 21.92 4.47
CA TYR A 57 -17.26 20.64 5.15
C TYR A 57 -15.92 20.08 5.66
N THR A 58 -14.84 20.86 5.70
CA THR A 58 -13.48 20.39 6.04
C THR A 58 -13.46 19.52 7.29
N ASN A 59 -14.01 19.99 8.41
CA ASN A 59 -14.01 19.21 9.67
C ASN A 59 -14.82 17.91 9.56
N ALA A 60 -15.97 17.96 8.87
CA ALA A 60 -16.81 16.78 8.65
C ALA A 60 -16.16 15.77 7.71
N ALA A 61 -15.44 16.25 6.69
CA ALA A 61 -14.68 15.45 5.74
C ALA A 61 -13.49 14.77 6.42
N PHE A 62 -12.71 15.52 7.21
CA PHE A 62 -11.62 14.94 8.01
C PHE A 62 -12.15 13.87 8.94
N HIS A 63 -13.16 14.18 9.76
CA HIS A 63 -13.75 13.20 10.66
C HIS A 63 -14.25 11.96 9.91
N TYR A 64 -14.98 12.14 8.79
CA TYR A 64 -15.48 11.04 7.97
C TYR A 64 -14.35 10.15 7.44
N VAL A 65 -13.29 10.73 6.88
CA VAL A 65 -12.14 10.00 6.36
C VAL A 65 -11.41 9.27 7.48
N SER A 66 -11.14 9.94 8.60
CA SER A 66 -10.47 9.33 9.77
C SER A 66 -11.26 8.14 10.34
N THR A 67 -12.59 8.28 10.48
CA THR A 67 -13.45 7.17 10.94
C THR A 67 -13.52 6.04 9.91
N SER A 68 -13.55 6.37 8.61
CA SER A 68 -13.58 5.37 7.54
C SER A 68 -12.28 4.58 7.48
N ILE A 69 -11.14 5.23 7.70
CA ILE A 69 -9.83 4.55 7.83
C ILE A 69 -9.85 3.58 9.01
N LYS A 70 -10.28 4.02 10.20
CA LYS A 70 -10.37 3.15 11.38
C LYS A 70 -11.29 1.95 11.13
N ARG A 71 -12.46 2.16 10.53
CA ARG A 71 -13.36 1.07 10.13
C ARG A 71 -12.76 0.14 9.09
N GLY A 72 -12.04 0.67 8.10
CA GLY A 72 -11.32 -0.12 7.11
C GLY A 72 -10.27 -1.01 7.77
N GLN A 73 -9.47 -0.45 8.68
CA GLN A 73 -8.49 -1.20 9.48
C GLN A 73 -9.16 -2.30 10.32
N GLU A 74 -10.30 -2.00 10.95
CA GLU A 74 -11.05 -2.97 11.73
C GLU A 74 -11.70 -4.07 10.86
N MET A 75 -12.17 -3.72 9.66
CA MET A 75 -12.66 -4.72 8.69
C MET A 75 -11.54 -5.63 8.19
N VAL A 76 -10.33 -5.10 7.97
CA VAL A 76 -9.15 -5.90 7.61
C VAL A 76 -8.77 -6.84 8.76
N LYS A 77 -8.80 -6.39 10.01
CA LYS A 77 -8.56 -7.24 11.19
C LYS A 77 -9.54 -8.41 11.32
N ASN A 78 -10.77 -8.23 10.82
CA ASN A 78 -11.81 -9.26 10.83
C ASN A 78 -11.88 -10.06 9.52
N CYS A 79 -10.94 -9.84 8.59
CA CYS A 79 -10.84 -10.58 7.35
C CYS A 79 -9.96 -11.81 7.57
N ASP A 80 -10.58 -13.00 7.55
CA ASP A 80 -9.86 -14.28 7.65
C ASP A 80 -9.26 -14.65 6.28
N SER A 81 -8.22 -13.93 5.89
CA SER A 81 -7.44 -14.21 4.68
C SER A 81 -5.97 -14.33 5.05
N VAL A 82 -5.41 -15.51 4.81
CA VAL A 82 -4.01 -15.83 5.05
C VAL A 82 -3.08 -14.84 4.33
N SER A 83 -3.37 -14.54 3.06
CA SER A 83 -2.57 -13.59 2.26
C SER A 83 -2.64 -12.16 2.80
N LEU A 84 -3.81 -11.67 3.22
CA LEU A 84 -3.96 -10.34 3.82
C LEU A 84 -3.27 -10.24 5.18
N ASN A 85 -3.31 -11.32 5.97
CA ASN A 85 -2.62 -11.39 7.26
C ASN A 85 -1.09 -11.35 7.06
N ASN A 86 -0.58 -12.12 6.08
CA ASN A 86 0.84 -12.11 5.73
C ASN A 86 1.28 -10.72 5.25
N ILE A 87 0.53 -10.09 4.34
CA ILE A 87 0.83 -8.72 3.86
C ILE A 87 0.82 -7.71 5.02
N THR A 88 -0.14 -7.81 5.93
CA THR A 88 -0.23 -6.90 7.09
C THR A 88 0.97 -7.07 8.02
N GLN A 89 1.33 -8.31 8.37
CA GLN A 89 2.51 -8.60 9.19
C GLN A 89 3.80 -8.11 8.53
N TRP A 90 3.92 -8.28 7.22
CA TRP A 90 5.05 -7.77 6.45
C TRP A 90 5.14 -6.26 6.45
N LEU A 91 4.03 -5.56 6.21
CA LEU A 91 4.01 -4.09 6.26
C LEU A 91 4.37 -3.56 7.66
N GLU A 92 3.94 -4.24 8.72
CA GLU A 92 4.31 -3.89 10.09
C GLU A 92 5.79 -4.14 10.37
N LEU A 93 6.35 -5.26 9.92
CA LEU A 93 7.78 -5.57 10.05
C LEU A 93 8.66 -4.58 9.28
N MET A 94 8.35 -4.29 8.01
CA MET A 94 9.09 -3.33 7.20
C MET A 94 9.05 -1.92 7.81
N LYS A 95 7.91 -1.54 8.38
CA LYS A 95 7.77 -0.27 9.10
C LYS A 95 8.62 -0.22 10.37
N ASN A 96 8.63 -1.30 11.17
CA ASN A 96 9.43 -1.36 12.40
C ASN A 96 10.93 -1.37 12.13
N ALA A 97 11.34 -1.93 10.99
CA ALA A 97 12.72 -1.92 10.52
C ALA A 97 13.11 -0.60 9.83
N GLU A 98 12.23 0.42 9.82
CA GLU A 98 12.44 1.73 9.18
C GLU A 98 12.87 1.63 7.71
N LEU A 99 12.51 0.54 7.03
CA LEU A 99 13.00 0.25 5.67
C LEU A 99 12.60 1.33 4.67
N SER A 100 11.49 2.05 4.84
CA SER A 100 11.16 3.18 3.94
C SER A 100 12.15 4.33 4.00
N ASP A 101 12.80 4.51 5.16
CA ASP A 101 13.73 5.61 5.42
C ASP A 101 15.18 5.16 5.16
N LEU A 102 15.42 3.84 5.13
CA LEU A 102 16.73 3.21 4.97
C LEU A 102 16.95 2.55 3.60
N CYS A 103 15.90 2.05 2.93
CA CYS A 103 16.00 1.55 1.55
C CYS A 103 16.19 2.74 0.62
N GLU A 104 17.38 2.82 0.02
CA GLU A 104 17.59 3.75 -1.07
C GLU A 104 16.65 3.43 -2.24
N PHE A 105 16.11 4.46 -2.89
CA PHE A 105 15.28 4.34 -4.10
C PHE A 105 16.09 3.87 -5.33
N GLU A 106 17.12 3.03 -5.13
CA GLU A 106 18.06 2.55 -6.13
C GLU A 106 17.32 1.91 -7.32
N ALA A 107 16.32 1.07 -7.06
CA ALA A 107 15.52 0.47 -8.13
C ALA A 107 14.82 1.54 -8.99
N ALA A 108 14.24 2.57 -8.36
CA ALA A 108 13.62 3.66 -9.10
C ALA A 108 14.65 4.54 -9.83
N ALA A 109 15.83 4.76 -9.24
CA ALA A 109 16.93 5.49 -9.86
C ALA A 109 17.50 4.75 -11.08
N VAL A 110 17.66 3.43 -11.00
CA VAL A 110 18.08 2.55 -12.10
C VAL A 110 17.05 2.58 -13.23
N VAL A 111 15.76 2.44 -12.90
CA VAL A 111 14.68 2.54 -13.91
C VAL A 111 14.67 3.92 -14.57
N ASN A 112 14.86 5.00 -13.80
CA ASN A 112 14.97 6.35 -14.36
C ASN A 112 16.19 6.47 -15.30
N PHE A 113 17.35 5.93 -14.92
CA PHE A 113 18.54 5.90 -15.77
C PHE A 113 18.26 5.18 -17.10
N ILE A 114 17.58 4.04 -17.08
CA ILE A 114 17.16 3.30 -18.28
C ILE A 114 16.22 4.15 -19.14
N ILE A 115 15.22 4.81 -18.54
CA ILE A 115 14.29 5.70 -19.26
C ILE A 115 15.06 6.79 -20.03
N GLN A 116 16.08 7.38 -19.41
CA GLN A 116 16.81 8.50 -20.01
C GLN A 116 17.90 8.10 -21.01
N ASN A 117 18.50 6.92 -20.86
CA ASN A 117 19.73 6.56 -21.58
C ASN A 117 19.61 5.36 -22.52
N GLU A 118 18.62 4.49 -22.32
CA GLU A 118 18.44 3.34 -23.20
C GLU A 118 17.78 3.77 -24.51
N GLU A 119 18.34 3.35 -25.63
CA GLU A 119 17.69 3.44 -26.94
C GLU A 119 16.52 2.46 -26.97
N LYS A 120 15.31 3.00 -27.06
CA LYS A 120 14.07 2.21 -27.03
C LYS A 120 13.54 2.06 -28.45
N PRO A 121 13.04 0.86 -28.83
CA PRO A 121 12.29 0.71 -30.06
C PRO A 121 11.10 1.67 -30.06
N SER A 122 10.75 2.15 -31.25
CA SER A 122 9.54 2.94 -31.43
C SER A 122 8.31 2.09 -31.15
N PRO A 123 7.19 2.69 -30.69
CA PRO A 123 5.99 1.92 -30.38
C PRO A 123 5.49 1.06 -31.55
N ASP A 124 5.65 1.52 -32.78
CA ASP A 124 5.24 0.79 -33.98
C ASP A 124 6.01 -0.53 -34.17
N GLU A 125 7.26 -0.60 -33.71
CA GLU A 125 8.09 -1.82 -33.77
C GLU A 125 7.68 -2.88 -32.76
N ILE A 126 6.90 -2.49 -31.73
CA ILE A 126 6.45 -3.36 -30.64
C ILE A 126 4.95 -3.28 -30.43
N ASN A 127 4.18 -3.32 -31.53
CA ASN A 127 2.71 -3.41 -31.53
C ASN A 127 2.00 -2.27 -30.77
N GLY A 128 2.53 -1.06 -30.87
CA GLY A 128 2.00 0.15 -30.22
C GLY A 128 2.34 0.28 -28.73
N ILE A 129 3.20 -0.58 -28.18
CA ILE A 129 3.65 -0.50 -26.79
C ILE A 129 4.68 0.63 -26.67
N ASP A 130 4.47 1.56 -25.75
CA ASP A 130 5.47 2.58 -25.42
C ASP A 130 6.28 2.18 -24.18
N LEU A 131 7.54 1.79 -24.37
CA LEU A 131 8.41 1.38 -23.27
C LEU A 131 8.78 2.54 -22.33
N SER A 132 8.76 3.78 -22.81
CA SER A 132 8.98 4.94 -21.93
C SER A 132 7.80 5.11 -20.97
N GLU A 133 6.57 4.91 -21.45
CA GLU A 133 5.38 4.88 -20.60
C GLU A 133 5.43 3.71 -19.61
N ALA A 134 5.80 2.51 -20.07
CA ALA A 134 5.87 1.32 -19.23
C ALA A 134 6.91 1.46 -18.10
N TYR A 135 8.12 1.92 -18.43
CA TYR A 135 9.16 2.15 -17.43
C TYR A 135 8.80 3.31 -16.49
N LYS A 136 8.17 4.37 -16.99
CA LYS A 136 7.71 5.47 -16.14
C LYS A 136 6.62 5.02 -15.16
N PHE A 137 5.78 4.07 -15.56
CA PHE A 137 4.81 3.44 -14.66
C PHE A 137 5.53 2.72 -13.50
N LEU A 138 6.56 1.94 -13.79
CA LEU A 138 7.36 1.23 -12.79
C LEU A 138 8.09 2.19 -11.85
N GLU A 139 8.76 3.21 -12.38
CA GLU A 139 9.42 4.25 -11.57
C GLU A 139 8.41 4.92 -10.62
N ASN A 140 7.25 5.35 -11.15
CA ASN A 140 6.23 5.98 -10.33
C ASN A 140 5.67 5.03 -9.27
N ALA A 141 5.51 3.74 -9.58
CA ALA A 141 5.06 2.74 -8.63
C ALA A 141 6.06 2.55 -7.47
N LEU A 142 7.35 2.44 -7.80
CA LEU A 142 8.44 2.31 -6.82
C LEU A 142 8.57 3.56 -5.93
N MET A 143 8.27 4.74 -6.47
CA MET A 143 8.33 6.01 -5.73
C MET A 143 7.02 6.40 -5.04
N GLY A 144 5.96 5.59 -5.16
CA GLY A 144 4.61 5.92 -4.65
C GLY A 144 3.98 7.17 -5.31
N GLN A 145 4.39 7.51 -6.53
CA GLN A 145 3.90 8.68 -7.27
C GLN A 145 2.62 8.38 -8.07
N PRO A 146 1.80 9.42 -8.36
CA PRO A 146 0.63 9.26 -9.22
C PRO A 146 0.98 8.72 -10.60
N GLN A 147 0.17 7.80 -11.11
CA GLN A 147 0.37 7.21 -12.42
C GLN A 147 -0.10 8.15 -13.54
N LYS A 148 0.70 8.25 -14.61
CA LYS A 148 0.36 9.06 -15.78
C LYS A 148 -0.62 8.32 -16.67
N LYS A 149 -1.30 9.07 -17.55
CA LYS A 149 -2.10 8.47 -18.62
C LYS A 149 -1.16 7.72 -19.57
N MET A 150 -1.53 6.50 -19.92
CA MET A 150 -0.80 5.64 -20.85
C MET A 150 -1.67 5.27 -22.06
N GLY A 151 -1.03 4.87 -23.16
CA GLY A 151 -1.65 4.26 -24.31
C GLY A 151 -2.30 2.92 -23.98
N ASP A 152 -3.33 2.52 -24.75
CA ASP A 152 -4.10 1.31 -24.43
C ASP A 152 -3.31 0.03 -24.69
N ALA A 153 -2.43 0.02 -25.70
CA ALA A 153 -1.50 -1.09 -25.95
C ALA A 153 -0.52 -1.28 -24.78
N THR A 154 0.10 -0.19 -24.30
CA THR A 154 0.99 -0.22 -23.12
C THR A 154 0.27 -0.71 -21.86
N LYS A 155 -0.97 -0.25 -21.62
CA LYS A 155 -1.78 -0.75 -20.48
C LYS A 155 -2.04 -2.24 -20.59
N ALA A 156 -2.48 -2.71 -21.75
CA ALA A 156 -2.79 -4.12 -21.97
C ALA A 156 -1.55 -5.00 -21.76
N PHE A 157 -0.39 -4.53 -22.24
CA PHE A 157 0.90 -5.17 -21.98
C PHE A 157 1.20 -5.24 -20.48
N LEU A 158 1.24 -4.10 -19.78
CA LEU A 158 1.53 -4.07 -18.34
C LEU A 158 0.56 -4.91 -17.52
N SER A 159 -0.75 -4.85 -17.81
CA SER A 159 -1.75 -5.65 -17.12
C SER A 159 -1.49 -7.14 -17.26
N LYS A 160 -1.16 -7.60 -18.48
CA LYS A 160 -0.83 -9.00 -18.74
C LYS A 160 0.43 -9.44 -17.99
N GLU A 161 1.49 -8.62 -18.02
CA GLU A 161 2.74 -8.95 -17.31
C GLU A 161 2.52 -9.01 -15.79
N ILE A 162 1.74 -8.08 -15.22
CA ILE A 162 1.37 -8.11 -13.79
C ILE A 162 0.54 -9.37 -13.49
N GLU A 163 -0.40 -9.75 -14.34
CA GLU A 163 -1.19 -10.98 -14.15
C GLU A 163 -0.31 -12.23 -14.16
N LEU A 164 0.68 -12.29 -15.06
CA LEU A 164 1.65 -13.40 -15.09
C LEU A 164 2.50 -13.44 -13.81
N LEU A 165 2.99 -12.29 -13.35
CA LEU A 165 3.72 -12.20 -12.08
C LEU A 165 2.86 -12.65 -10.89
N ILE A 166 1.59 -12.27 -10.85
CA ILE A 166 0.65 -12.72 -9.81
C ILE A 166 0.47 -14.24 -9.88
N GLN A 167 0.34 -14.81 -11.08
CA GLN A 167 0.21 -16.26 -11.24
C GLN A 167 1.47 -17.01 -10.78
N GLU A 168 2.65 -16.49 -11.09
CA GLU A 168 3.92 -17.04 -10.62
C GLU A 168 4.07 -16.95 -9.10
N ALA A 169 3.64 -15.82 -8.53
CA ALA A 169 3.67 -15.58 -7.09
C ALA A 169 2.59 -16.36 -6.31
N ASN A 170 1.52 -16.83 -6.95
CA ASN A 170 0.45 -17.59 -6.28
C ASN A 170 0.70 -19.10 -6.39
N THR A 171 1.79 -19.55 -5.80
CA THR A 171 2.17 -20.98 -5.72
C THR A 171 2.54 -21.35 -4.29
N ASP A 172 2.37 -22.63 -3.92
CA ASP A 172 2.76 -23.13 -2.59
C ASP A 172 4.24 -22.83 -2.28
N LYS A 173 5.10 -22.89 -3.30
CA LYS A 173 6.52 -22.52 -3.18
C LYS A 173 6.69 -21.05 -2.81
N SER A 174 5.93 -20.16 -3.43
CA SER A 174 5.95 -18.73 -3.12
C SER A 174 5.43 -18.47 -1.71
N ASP A 175 4.39 -19.19 -1.26
CA ASP A 175 3.91 -19.11 0.12
C ASP A 175 4.96 -19.59 1.13
N ASP A 176 5.72 -20.64 0.82
CA ASP A 176 6.84 -21.12 1.64
C ASP A 176 7.97 -20.08 1.72
N VAL A 177 8.34 -19.48 0.58
CA VAL A 177 9.33 -18.41 0.52
C VAL A 177 8.86 -17.20 1.32
N ALA A 178 7.59 -16.80 1.19
CA ALA A 178 7.04 -15.69 1.94
C ALA A 178 7.02 -15.95 3.46
N ARG A 179 6.72 -17.19 3.88
CA ARG A 179 6.82 -17.58 5.29
C ARG A 179 8.27 -17.51 5.78
N SER A 180 9.23 -17.97 5.00
CA SER A 180 10.66 -17.85 5.33
C SER A 180 11.10 -16.40 5.50
N MET A 181 10.72 -15.52 4.56
CA MET A 181 11.06 -14.09 4.63
C MET A 181 10.50 -13.43 5.89
N GLY A 182 9.25 -13.75 6.24
CA GLY A 182 8.64 -13.29 7.49
C GLY A 182 9.40 -13.78 8.74
N GLN A 183 9.87 -15.03 8.73
CA GLN A 183 10.68 -15.58 9.82
C GLN A 183 12.05 -14.90 9.92
N CYS A 184 12.72 -14.66 8.79
CA CYS A 184 14.01 -13.96 8.76
C CYS A 184 13.87 -12.54 9.31
N LEU A 185 12.86 -11.78 8.89
CA LEU A 185 12.58 -10.45 9.42
C LEU A 185 12.24 -10.46 10.92
N TYR A 186 11.49 -11.46 11.38
CA TYR A 186 11.19 -11.61 12.81
C TYR A 186 12.44 -11.91 13.64
N ASN A 187 13.38 -12.69 13.11
CA ASN A 187 14.64 -13.01 13.76
C ASN A 187 15.60 -11.81 13.76
N HIS A 188 15.52 -10.98 12.72
CA HIS A 188 16.38 -9.81 12.49
C HIS A 188 15.66 -8.49 12.81
N GLN A 189 15.05 -8.40 13.99
CA GLN A 189 14.34 -7.18 14.44
C GLN A 189 15.27 -5.97 14.65
N VAL A 190 16.56 -6.21 14.90
CA VAL A 190 17.58 -5.16 15.04
C VAL A 190 18.75 -5.54 14.17
N VAL A 191 18.94 -4.78 13.09
CA VAL A 191 20.03 -4.95 12.13
C VAL A 191 20.77 -3.63 12.05
N ASP A 192 22.09 -3.68 12.23
CA ASP A 192 22.93 -2.51 11.99
C ASP A 192 23.18 -2.39 10.49
N TYR A 193 22.28 -1.68 9.81
CA TYR A 193 22.39 -1.41 8.38
C TYR A 193 23.59 -0.52 8.02
N MET A 194 24.28 0.09 8.99
CA MET A 194 25.56 0.78 8.73
C MET A 194 26.71 -0.22 8.59
N GLU A 195 26.68 -1.34 9.32
CA GLU A 195 27.67 -2.42 9.20
C GLU A 195 27.36 -3.37 8.02
N HIS A 196 26.09 -3.45 7.62
CA HIS A 196 25.61 -4.30 6.53
C HIS A 196 24.75 -3.53 5.51
N PRO A 197 25.32 -2.54 4.78
CA PRO A 197 24.55 -1.67 3.89
C PRO A 197 23.86 -2.42 2.74
N GLN A 198 24.47 -3.51 2.26
CA GLN A 198 23.86 -4.37 1.24
C GLN A 198 22.55 -5.03 1.70
N LYS A 199 22.33 -5.14 3.02
CA LYS A 199 21.10 -5.70 3.59
C LYS A 199 19.96 -4.70 3.60
N CYS A 200 20.18 -3.39 3.49
CA CYS A 200 19.04 -2.47 3.31
C CYS A 200 18.64 -2.34 1.84
N SER A 201 19.58 -2.51 0.89
CA SER A 201 19.31 -2.26 -0.52
C SER A 201 19.08 -3.51 -1.36
N LEU A 202 20.06 -4.43 -1.39
CA LEU A 202 20.06 -5.57 -2.29
C LEU A 202 19.30 -6.78 -1.74
N ASP A 203 19.32 -6.94 -0.42
CA ASP A 203 18.65 -8.05 0.25
C ASP A 203 17.99 -7.65 1.58
N PRO A 204 16.94 -6.80 1.54
CA PRO A 204 16.17 -6.37 2.71
C PRO A 204 15.39 -7.48 3.40
N LEU A 205 15.37 -8.68 2.80
CA LEU A 205 14.52 -9.79 3.22
C LEU A 205 15.36 -11.04 3.56
N PHE A 206 16.70 -10.91 3.60
CA PHE A 206 17.65 -11.95 4.01
C PHE A 206 17.47 -13.24 3.18
N LEU A 207 17.21 -13.09 1.89
CA LEU A 207 16.98 -14.17 0.94
C LEU A 207 18.25 -14.94 0.57
N ASP A 208 19.42 -14.36 0.83
CA ASP A 208 20.71 -15.02 0.64
C ASP A 208 21.09 -15.96 1.81
N GLU A 209 20.39 -15.88 2.94
CA GLU A 209 20.66 -16.71 4.10
C GLU A 209 20.06 -18.10 3.86
N GLU A 210 20.89 -19.14 4.00
CA GLU A 210 20.42 -20.51 3.85
C GLU A 210 19.34 -20.81 4.89
N GLN A 211 18.15 -21.20 4.41
CA GLN A 211 17.05 -21.69 5.24
C GLN A 211 17.55 -22.93 6.01
N THR A 212 17.82 -22.77 7.30
CA THR A 212 18.22 -23.87 8.20
C THR A 212 17.03 -24.53 8.87
#